data_AF-A0A366WG64-F1
#
_entry.id   AF-A0A366WG64-F1
#
_cell.length_a   1.000
_cell.length_b   1.000
_cell.length_c   1.000
_cell.angle_alpha   90.00
_cell.angle_beta   90.00
_cell.angle_gamma   90.00
#
_symmetry.space_group_name_H-M   'P 1'
#
loop_
_entity.id
_entity.type
_entity.pdbx_description
1 polymer ?
#
loop_
_entity_poly.entity_id
_entity_poly.type
_entity_poly.pdbx_seq_one_letter_code
_entity_poly.pdbx_strand_id
1 'polypeptide(L)' 'MSNAAMHEKWNEKCHLARVAQGRYNQDPSPTNYSKLQSALYERSLFEEEMDPGALVTRTSQGSNYAWTLC' A
#
# COMPACT_ATOMS: atom_id res chain seq x y z
N MET A 1 -12.09 15.21 1.80
CA MET A 1 -10.68 15.44 1.43
C MET A 1 -10.66 16.09 0.05
N SER A 2 -9.77 17.04 -0.22
CA SER A 2 -9.51 17.47 -1.60
C SER A 2 -8.76 16.38 -2.36
N ASN A 3 -8.93 16.27 -3.67
CA ASN A 3 -8.17 15.31 -4.50
C ASN A 3 -6.66 15.45 -4.29
N ALA A 4 -6.16 16.68 -4.12
CA ALA A 4 -4.74 16.93 -3.83
C ALA A 4 -4.28 16.28 -2.51
N ALA A 5 -5.08 16.41 -1.45
CA ALA A 5 -4.77 15.80 -0.16
C ALA A 5 -4.83 14.27 -0.20
N MET A 6 -5.69 13.69 -1.06
CA MET A 6 -5.70 12.24 -1.28
C MET A 6 -4.43 11.77 -1.98
N HIS A 7 -3.99 12.48 -3.03
CA HIS A 7 -2.74 12.14 -3.72
C HIS A 7 -1.51 12.26 -2.83
N GLU A 8 -1.42 13.29 -1.99
CA GLU A 8 -0.33 13.45 -1.03
C GLU A 8 -0.28 12.29 -0.02
N LYS A 9 -1.44 11.93 0.55
CA LYS A 9 -1.55 10.82 1.49
C LYS A 9 -1.26 9.46 0.84
N TRP A 10 -1.65 9.26 -0.42
CA TRP A 10 -1.29 8.05 -1.18
C TRP A 10 0.22 7.93 -1.37
N ASN A 11 0.87 9.03 -1.81
CA ASN A 11 2.33 9.07 -1.98
C ASN A 11 3.06 8.78 -0.66
N GLU A 12 2.57 9.33 0.46
CA GLU A 12 3.11 9.04 1.78
C GLU A 12 3.01 7.54 2.12
N LYS A 13 1.85 6.90 1.91
CA LYS A 13 1.68 5.46 2.16
C LYS A 13 2.57 4.60 1.27
N CYS A 14 2.71 4.94 -0.02
CA CYS A 14 3.68 4.29 -0.91
C CYS A 14 5.12 4.43 -0.41
N HIS A 15 5.52 5.64 0.01
CA HIS A 15 6.85 5.89 0.53
C HIS A 15 7.15 5.07 1.79
N LEU A 16 6.22 5.03 2.75
CA LEU A 16 6.36 4.25 3.97
C LEU A 16 6.50 2.75 3.70
N ALA A 17 5.68 2.20 2.79
CA ALA A 17 5.78 0.81 2.38
C ALA A 17 7.14 0.49 1.73
N ARG A 18 7.64 1.37 0.86
CA ARG A 18 8.95 1.22 0.20
C ARG A 18 10.10 1.27 1.21
N VAL A 19 10.05 2.18 2.18
CA VAL A 19 11.06 2.26 3.25
C VAL A 19 11.04 1.01 4.12
N ALA A 20 9.85 0.53 4.49
CA ALA A 20 9.72 -0.70 5.28
C ALA A 20 10.23 -1.93 4.52
N GLN A 21 9.97 -2.01 3.21
CA GLN A 21 10.49 -3.07 2.35
C GLN A 21 12.03 -3.01 2.28
N GLY A 22 12.61 -1.82 2.12
CA GLY A 22 14.06 -1.63 2.13
C GLY A 22 14.69 -2.10 3.45
N ARG A 23 14.07 -1.79 4.58
CA ARG A 23 14.53 -2.25 5.91
C ARG A 23 14.44 -3.76 6.06
N TYR A 24 13.35 -4.38 5.63
CA TYR A 24 13.21 -5.84 5.66
C TYR A 24 14.22 -6.54 4.73
N ASN A 25 14.49 -5.97 3.54
CA ASN A 25 15.49 -6.50 2.62
C ASN A 25 16.92 -6.40 3.19
N GLN A 26 17.20 -5.37 3.99
CA GLN A 26 18.49 -5.20 4.68
C GLN A 26 18.61 -6.12 5.90
N ASP A 27 17.54 -6.26 6.69
CA ASP A 27 17.46 -7.12 7.87
C ASP A 27 16.09 -7.84 7.91
N PRO A 28 16.03 -9.12 7.49
CA PRO A 28 14.78 -9.88 7.42
C PRO A 28 14.35 -10.44 8.79
N SER A 29 14.37 -9.59 9.81
CA SER A 29 13.92 -9.94 11.15
C SER A 29 12.39 -9.95 11.27
N PRO A 30 11.80 -10.75 12.19
CA PRO A 30 10.36 -10.75 12.43
C PRO A 30 9.80 -9.36 12.74
N THR A 31 10.57 -8.52 13.43
CA THR A 31 10.21 -7.12 13.72
C THR A 31 10.07 -6.29 12.43
N ASN A 32 11.02 -6.41 11.50
CA ASN A 32 10.95 -5.67 10.24
C ASN A 32 9.88 -6.22 9.30
N TYR A 33 9.64 -7.53 9.34
CA TYR A 33 8.51 -8.14 8.65
C TYR A 33 7.17 -7.58 9.15
N SER A 34 6.95 -7.52 10.47
CA SER A 34 5.72 -6.94 11.04
C SER A 34 5.54 -5.47 10.65
N LYS A 35 6.61 -4.67 10.67
CA LYS A 35 6.57 -3.26 10.23
C LYS A 35 6.22 -3.13 8.73
N LEU A 36 6.76 -4.01 7.90
CA LEU A 36 6.41 -4.07 6.47
C LEU A 36 4.94 -4.43 6.28
N GLN A 37 4.44 -5.44 6.98
CA GLN A 37 3.04 -5.84 6.92
C GLN A 37 2.10 -4.70 7.35
N SER A 38 2.41 -3.99 8.44
CA SER A 38 1.63 -2.82 8.86
C SER A 38 1.61 -1.72 7.80
N ALA A 39 2.75 -1.39 7.19
CA ALA A 39 2.82 -0.36 6.15
C ALA A 39 2.04 -0.74 4.89
N LEU A 40 2.09 -2.02 4.48
CA LEU A 40 1.32 -2.53 3.34
C LEU A 40 -0.20 -2.55 3.64
N TYR A 41 -0.58 -2.90 4.87
CA TYR A 41 -1.97 -2.90 5.31
C TYR A 41 -2.56 -1.48 5.31
N GLU A 42 -1.87 -0.51 5.90
CA GLU A 42 -2.30 0.89 5.91
C GLU A 42 -2.42 1.48 4.49
N ARG A 43 -1.51 1.08 3.57
CA ARG A 43 -1.61 1.46 2.16
C ARG A 43 -2.88 0.90 1.53
N SER A 44 -3.16 -0.38 1.77
CA SER A 44 -4.32 -1.08 1.20
C SER A 44 -5.64 -0.48 1.72
N LEU A 45 -5.71 -0.14 3.01
CA LEU A 45 -6.86 0.56 3.58
C LEU A 45 -7.10 1.92 2.92
N PHE A 46 -6.03 2.65 2.62
CA PHE A 46 -6.16 3.95 1.97
C PHE A 46 -6.55 3.82 0.48
N GLU A 47 -6.10 2.76 -0.19
CA GLU A 47 -6.55 2.41 -1.55
C GLU A 47 -8.06 2.12 -1.58
N GLU A 48 -8.56 1.36 -0.61
CA GLU A 48 -9.99 1.08 -0.43
C GLU A 48 -10.81 2.34 -0.11
N GLU A 49 -10.23 3.29 0.65
CA GLU A 49 -10.85 4.59 0.95
C GLU A 49 -10.97 5.48 -0.31
N MET A 50 -9.98 5.40 -1.22
CA MET A 50 -9.96 6.18 -2.46
C MET A 50 -10.82 5.58 -3.57
N ASP A 51 -10.90 4.25 -3.67
CA ASP A 51 -11.72 3.55 -4.66
C ASP A 51 -12.43 2.33 -4.02
N PRO A 52 -13.67 2.50 -3.53
CA PRO A 52 -14.48 1.40 -3.02
C PRO A 52 -14.79 0.34 -4.10
N GLY A 53 -14.66 0.68 -5.38
CA GLY A 53 -14.86 -0.21 -6.53
C GLY A 53 -13.65 -1.11 -6.82
N ALA A 54 -12.46 -0.78 -6.32
CA ALA A 54 -11.25 -1.58 -6.50
C ALA A 54 -11.38 -3.00 -5.88
N LEU A 55 -12.24 -3.16 -4.87
CA LEU A 55 -12.57 -4.45 -4.26
C LEU A 55 -13.36 -5.38 -5.20
N VAL A 56 -14.24 -4.83 -6.05
CA VAL A 56 -15.05 -5.61 -7.00
C VAL A 56 -14.16 -6.24 -8.07
N THR A 57 -13.13 -5.53 -8.49
CA THR A 57 -12.13 -6.03 -9.45
C THR A 57 -11.21 -7.09 -8.84
N ARG A 58 -11.10 -7.20 -7.51
CA ARG A 58 -10.26 -8.22 -6.85
C ARG A 58 -10.84 -9.64 -6.95
N THR A 59 -12.17 -9.76 -7.06
CA THR A 59 -12.88 -11.05 -7.11
C THR A 59 -13.36 -11.46 -8.50
N SER A 60 -13.45 -10.53 -9.46
CA SER A 60 -14.07 -10.80 -10.76
C SER A 60 -13.11 -10.83 -11.95
N GLN A 61 -11.92 -10.25 -11.86
CA GLN A 61 -10.91 -10.31 -12.93
C GLN A 61 -9.52 -10.23 -12.31
N GLY A 62 -8.61 -11.14 -12.66
CA GLY A 62 -7.21 -11.08 -12.24
C GLY A 62 -6.55 -9.75 -12.63
N SER A 63 -6.69 -8.75 -11.77
CA SER A 63 -6.25 -7.39 -12.02
C SER A 63 -4.80 -7.25 -11.57
N ASN A 64 -3.91 -7.47 -12.54
CA ASN A 64 -2.46 -7.28 -12.47
C ASN A 64 -2.04 -5.79 -12.29
N TYR A 65 -2.81 -4.96 -11.59
CA TYR A 65 -2.54 -3.52 -11.51
C TYR A 65 -2.33 -2.96 -10.08
N ALA A 66 -2.50 -3.76 -9.02
CA ALA A 66 -2.37 -3.26 -7.65
C ALA A 66 -0.96 -3.36 -7.03
N TRP A 67 0.03 -3.87 -7.76
CA TRP A 67 1.41 -4.01 -7.26
C TRP A 67 2.43 -3.09 -7.95
N THR A 68 2.03 -2.37 -9.01
CA THR A 68 2.98 -1.68 -9.91
C THR A 68 2.99 -0.16 -9.75
N LEU A 69 2.29 0.40 -8.75
CA LEU A 69 2.19 1.86 -8.55
C LEU A 69 2.84 2.34 -7.24
N CYS A 70 3.86 1.62 -6.77
CA CYS A 70 5.02 2.18 -6.09
C CYS A 70 6.29 1.49 -6.66
#